data_AF-A0A931V8R8-F1
#
_entry.id   AF-A0A931V8R8-F1
#
_cell.length_a   1.000
_cell.length_b   1.000
_cell.length_c   1.000
_cell.angle_alpha   90.00
_cell.angle_beta   90.00
_cell.angle_gamma   90.00
#
_symmetry.space_group_name_H-M   'P 1'
#
loop_
_entity.id
_entity.type
_entity.pdbx_description
1 polymer ?
#
loop_
_entity_poly.entity_id
_entity_poly.type
_entity_poly.pdbx_seq_one_letter_code
_entity_poly.pdbx_strand_id
1 'polypeptide(L)' 'MDEALAWTPFSGALSDLHRVYRGALFDLSTTAVLPAVALPPGSYDFWFAVDYPMNDMLNTDLMLYDHVNVIVP' A
#
# COMPACT_ATOMS: atom_id res chain seq x y z
N MET A 1 -6.76 -8.27 16.89
CA MET A 1 -6.96 -7.39 15.74
C MET A 1 -5.56 -7.14 15.22
N ASP A 2 -5.25 -7.61 14.01
CA ASP A 2 -3.88 -7.57 13.47
C ASP A 2 -3.49 -6.11 13.21
N GLU A 3 -2.44 -5.64 13.86
CA GLU A 3 -1.93 -4.27 13.71
C GLU A 3 -1.45 -3.99 12.27
N ALA A 4 -1.20 -5.05 11.48
CA ALA A 4 -0.86 -4.99 10.06
C ALA A 4 -1.99 -4.46 9.14
N LEU A 5 -3.22 -4.26 9.65
CA LEU A 5 -4.37 -3.77 8.88
C LEU A 5 -4.73 -2.31 9.19
N ALA A 6 -4.02 -1.65 10.10
CA ALA A 6 -4.25 -0.24 10.43
C ALA A 6 -3.45 0.64 9.47
N TRP A 7 -4.10 1.13 8.41
CA TRP A 7 -3.48 2.13 7.52
C TRP A 7 -3.12 3.38 8.30
N THR A 8 -1.82 3.68 8.39
CA THR A 8 -1.30 4.91 8.98
C THR A 8 -1.11 5.96 7.89
N PRO A 9 -1.44 7.24 8.14
CA PRO A 9 -1.09 8.33 7.23
C PRO A 9 0.39 8.27 6.88
N PHE A 10 0.72 8.27 5.59
CA PHE A 10 2.10 8.22 5.13
C PHE A 10 2.80 9.53 5.53
N SER A 11 3.84 9.44 6.38
CA SER A 11 4.58 10.63 6.80
C SER A 11 5.53 11.18 5.73
N GLY A 12 5.70 10.46 4.61
CA GLY A 12 6.76 10.70 3.63
C GLY A 12 8.02 9.88 3.89
N ALA A 13 8.14 9.22 5.05
CA ALA A 13 9.26 8.35 5.37
C ALA A 13 9.04 6.92 4.87
N LEU A 14 9.99 6.38 4.11
CA LEU A 14 9.92 5.00 3.59
C LEU A 14 9.92 3.94 4.70
N SER A 15 10.36 4.30 5.91
CA SER A 15 10.25 3.45 7.11
C SER A 15 8.81 3.11 7.49
N ASP A 16 7.85 3.91 7.05
CA ASP A 16 6.43 3.73 7.35
C ASP A 16 5.76 2.75 6.37
N LEU A 17 6.50 2.26 5.38
CA LEU A 17 6.01 1.25 4.46
C LEU A 17 5.96 -0.11 5.17
N HIS A 18 4.74 -0.61 5.34
CA HIS A 18 4.50 -1.96 5.84
C HIS A 18 4.16 -2.89 4.67
N ARG A 19 4.76 -4.09 4.65
CA ARG A 19 4.42 -5.10 3.63
C ARG A 19 2.99 -5.58 3.85
N VAL A 20 2.10 -5.31 2.91
CA VAL A 20 0.69 -5.74 2.96
C VAL A 20 0.49 -7.11 2.30
N TYR A 21 1.39 -7.53 1.40
CA TYR A 21 1.36 -8.83 0.73
C TYR A 21 2.78 -9.36 0.49
N ARG A 22 2.95 -10.69 0.60
CA ARG A 22 4.18 -11.41 0.28
C ARG A 22 3.84 -12.67 -0.50
N GLY A 23 4.24 -12.73 -1.76
CA GLY A 23 3.98 -13.84 -2.64
C GLY A 23 4.13 -13.45 -4.10
N ALA A 24 3.91 -14.40 -5.00
CA ALA A 24 3.93 -14.12 -6.43
C ALA A 24 2.75 -13.22 -6.82
N LEU A 25 3.01 -12.31 -7.77
CA LEU A 25 2.03 -11.43 -8.39
C LEU A 25 1.29 -12.20 -9.49
N PHE A 26 0.20 -12.86 -9.11
CA PHE A 26 -0.75 -13.49 -10.04
C PHE A 26 -2.01 -12.60 -10.16
N ASP A 27 -2.97 -13.00 -11.01
CA ASP A 27 -4.32 -12.43 -10.94
C ASP A 27 -4.92 -12.72 -9.56
N LEU A 28 -4.74 -11.78 -8.64
CA LEU A 28 -5.28 -11.85 -7.30
C LEU A 28 -6.75 -11.47 -7.34
N SER A 29 -7.57 -12.18 -6.55
CA SER A 29 -8.92 -11.73 -6.28
C SER A 29 -8.89 -10.34 -5.64
N THR A 30 -9.93 -9.52 -5.91
CA THR A 30 -10.07 -8.22 -5.28
C THR A 30 -10.00 -8.35 -3.77
N THR A 31 -9.01 -7.69 -3.17
CA THR A 31 -8.83 -7.65 -1.71
C THR A 31 -9.19 -6.26 -1.23
N ALA A 32 -10.09 -6.20 -0.25
CA ALA A 32 -10.38 -4.96 0.46
C ALA A 32 -9.17 -4.62 1.35
N VAL A 33 -8.40 -3.63 0.91
CA VAL A 33 -7.18 -3.19 1.60
C VAL A 33 -7.50 -2.23 2.74
N LEU A 34 -8.41 -1.28 2.55
CA LEU A 34 -8.90 -0.41 3.61
C LEU A 34 -10.09 -1.09 4.30
N PRO A 35 -10.13 -1.18 5.66
CA PRO A 35 -11.38 -1.51 6.34
C PRO A 35 -12.46 -0.54 5.85
N ALA A 36 -13.71 -1.00 5.73
CA ALA A 36 -14.84 -0.26 5.17
C ALA A 36 -15.29 0.94 6.02
N VAL A 37 -14.35 1.76 6.47
CA VAL A 37 -14.54 3.05 7.10
C VAL A 37 -14.66 4.05 5.96
N ALA A 38 -15.79 4.78 5.93
CA ALA A 38 -15.95 5.86 4.98
C ALA A 38 -14.83 6.89 5.22
N LEU A 39 -14.01 7.12 4.20
CA LEU A 39 -13.05 8.21 4.23
C LEU A 39 -13.82 9.53 4.28
N PRO A 40 -13.37 10.51 5.08
CA PRO A 40 -13.92 11.87 5.02
C PRO A 40 -13.78 12.45 3.60
N PRO A 41 -14.61 13.43 3.20
CA PRO A 41 -14.44 14.14 1.94
C PRO A 41 -13.03 14.74 1.82
N GLY A 42 -12.39 14.53 0.68
CA GLY A 42 -10.99 14.92 0.49
C GLY A 42 -10.32 14.26 -0.72
N SER A 43 -9.06 14.62 -0.97
CA SER A 43 -8.20 13.99 -1.98
C SER A 43 -7.20 13.07 -1.28
N TYR A 44 -7.09 11.85 -1.77
CA TYR A 44 -6.24 10.80 -1.20
C TYR A 44 -5.37 10.18 -2.28
N ASP A 45 -4.07 10.11 -2.03
CA ASP A 45 -3.15 9.35 -2.86
C ASP A 45 -2.92 7.97 -2.25
N PHE A 46 -3.30 6.93 -3.00
CA PHE A 46 -3.04 5.54 -2.65
C PHE A 46 -1.81 5.07 -3.41
N TRP A 47 -0.73 4.78 -2.67
CA TRP A 47 0.53 4.32 -3.23
C TRP A 47 0.63 2.81 -3.20
N PHE A 48 1.18 2.24 -4.27
CA PHE A 48 1.46 0.82 -4.41
C PHE A 48 2.92 0.66 -4.79
N ALA A 49 3.63 -0.23 -4.12
CA ALA A 49 5.04 -0.46 -4.39
C ALA A 49 5.32 -1.97 -4.46
N VAL A 50 6.19 -2.35 -5.39
CA VAL A 50 6.67 -3.72 -5.56
C VAL A 50 8.20 -3.73 -5.44
N ASP A 51 8.70 -4.71 -4.71
CA ASP A 51 10.12 -4.98 -4.54
C ASP A 51 10.76 -5.35 -5.90
N TYR A 52 11.90 -4.76 -6.26
CA TYR A 52 12.59 -5.04 -7.51
C TYR A 52 14.12 -5.13 -7.34
N PRO A 53 14.81 -6.17 -7.81
CA PRO A 53 14.26 -7.41 -8.33
C PRO A 53 13.42 -8.10 -7.25
N MET A 54 12.33 -8.75 -7.63
CA MET A 54 11.38 -9.45 -6.74
C MET A 54 12.06 -10.65 -6.05
N ASN A 55 12.98 -10.38 -5.15
CA ASN A 55 13.87 -11.33 -4.48
C ASN A 55 13.46 -11.56 -3.02
N ASP A 56 12.31 -11.02 -2.62
CA ASP A 56 11.70 -11.15 -1.31
C ASP A 56 12.41 -10.34 -0.20
N MET A 57 13.40 -9.55 -0.58
CA MET A 57 14.13 -8.61 0.25
C MET A 57 13.72 -7.20 -0.12
N LEU A 58 12.70 -6.67 0.56
CA LEU A 58 12.28 -5.27 0.42
C LEU A 58 13.50 -4.34 0.49
N ASN A 59 13.88 -3.82 -0.67
CA ASN A 59 14.94 -2.85 -0.81
C ASN A 59 14.31 -1.53 -1.25
N THR A 60 14.21 -0.57 -0.34
CA THR A 60 13.60 0.74 -0.61
C THR A 60 14.34 1.55 -1.67
N ASP A 61 15.61 1.24 -1.93
CA ASP A 61 16.40 1.88 -2.99
C ASP A 61 16.08 1.29 -4.37
N LEU A 62 15.46 0.11 -4.41
CA LEU A 62 15.11 -0.62 -5.62
C LEU A 62 13.65 -1.08 -5.53
N MET A 63 12.74 -0.14 -5.71
CA MET A 63 11.30 -0.41 -5.80
C MET A 63 10.73 0.21 -7.06
N LEU A 64 9.75 -0.47 -7.65
CA LEU A 64 8.85 0.16 -8.60
C LEU A 64 7.59 0.55 -7.84
N TYR A 65 7.15 1.80 -8.00
CA TYR A 65 5.96 2.29 -7.32
C TYR A 65 5.13 3.16 -8.25
N ASP A 66 3.83 3.20 -7.97
CA ASP A 66 2.88 4.08 -8.62
C ASP A 66 1.80 4.49 -7.60
N HIS A 67 0.94 5.44 -7.97
CA HIS A 67 -0.15 5.89 -7.13
C HIS A 67 -1.43 6.13 -7.93
N VAL A 68 -2.54 6.10 -7.21
CA VAL A 68 -3.85 6.51 -7.72
C VAL A 68 -4.38 7.62 -6.82
N ASN A 69 -4.73 8.75 -7.43
CA ASN A 69 -5.45 9.82 -6.73
C ASN A 69 -6.95 9.51 -6.73
N VAL A 70 -7.57 9.56 -5.55
CA VAL A 70 -9.00 9.32 -5.35
C VAL A 70 -9.61 10.54 -4.66
N ILE A 71 -10.68 11.06 -5.26
CA ILE A 71 -11.49 12.14 -4.67
C ILE A 71 -12.70 11.52 -3.99
N VAL A 72 -12.84 11.77 -2.70
CA VAL A 72 -14.03 11.42 -1.90
C VAL A 72 -14.89 12.68 -1.80
N PRO A 73 -16.12 12.67 -2.37
CA PRO A 73 -17.01 13.82 -2.38
C PRO A 73 -17.64 14.11 -1.02
#